data_AF-A0A1Q9Y3B2-F1
#
_entry.id   AF-A0A1Q9Y3B2-F1
#
_cell.length_a   1.000
_cell.length_b   1.000
_cell.length_c   1.000
_cell.angle_alpha   90.00
_cell.angle_beta   90.00
_cell.angle_gamma   90.00
#
_symmetry.space_group_name_H-M   'P 1'
#
loop_
_entity.id
_entity.type
_entity.pdbx_description
1 polymer ?
#
loop_
_entity_poly.entity_id
_entity_poly.type
_entity_poly.pdbx_seq_one_letter_code
_entity_poly.pdbx_strand_id
1 'polypeptide(L)' 'MTSINALRNGLDRVNKEAKEGMMDALHQAMDTASVDDINAYNDAARRAQLTGAMVGEELRAQHGLTKAIIDGIQ' A
#
# COMPACT_ATOMS: atom_id res chain seq x y z
N MET A 1 18.71 5.46 -10.29
CA MET A 1 17.69 4.39 -10.17
C MET A 1 17.64 3.73 -8.78
N THR A 2 18.68 3.85 -7.95
CA THR A 2 18.74 3.28 -6.59
C THR A 2 17.66 3.80 -5.64
N SER A 3 17.24 5.07 -5.76
CA SER A 3 16.21 5.64 -4.88
C SER A 3 14.81 5.13 -5.18
N ILE A 4 14.44 4.91 -6.45
CA ILE A 4 13.11 4.41 -6.84
C ILE A 4 12.94 2.96 -6.37
N ASN A 5 13.96 2.11 -6.57
CA ASN A 5 13.92 0.73 -6.09
C ASN A 5 13.87 0.66 -4.55
N ALA A 6 14.55 1.56 -3.84
CA ALA A 6 14.45 1.65 -2.38
C ALA A 6 13.05 2.09 -1.92
N LEU A 7 12.45 3.07 -2.60
CA LEU A 7 11.09 3.55 -2.36
C LEU A 7 10.08 2.43 -2.58
N ARG A 8 10.21 1.69 -3.69
CA ARG A 8 9.39 0.52 -4.01
C ARG A 8 9.50 -0.57 -2.95
N ASN A 9 10.72 -0.97 -2.59
CA ASN A 9 10.93 -1.97 -1.55
C ASN A 9 10.34 -1.53 -0.19
N GLY A 10 10.39 -0.24 0.11
CA GLY A 10 9.74 0.35 1.27
C GLY A 10 8.21 0.28 1.19
N LEU A 11 7.63 0.72 0.07
CA LEU A 11 6.19 0.67 -0.18
C LEU A 11 5.64 -0.76 -0.19
N ASP A 12 6.34 -1.71 -0.82
CA ASP A 12 5.99 -3.12 -0.82
C ASP A 12 6.00 -3.71 0.60
N ARG A 13 7.01 -3.36 1.41
CA ARG A 13 7.07 -3.77 2.82
C ARG A 13 5.91 -3.19 3.62
N VAL A 14 5.68 -1.89 3.53
CA VAL A 14 4.60 -1.21 4.27
C VAL A 14 3.23 -1.73 3.82
N ASN A 15 3.05 -2.02 2.54
CA ASN A 15 1.80 -2.59 2.01
C ASN A 15 1.55 -3.99 2.57
N LYS A 16 2.61 -4.80 2.66
CA LYS A 16 2.53 -6.13 3.26
C LYS A 16 2.17 -6.05 4.74
N GLU A 17 2.88 -5.22 5.50
CA GLU A 17 2.62 -5.00 6.94
C GLU A 17 1.20 -4.45 7.18
N ALA A 18 0.73 -3.52 6.35
CA ALA A 18 -0.62 -2.97 6.46
C ALA A 18 -1.71 -4.02 6.17
N LYS A 19 -1.50 -4.93 5.21
CA LYS A 19 -2.43 -6.03 4.92
C LYS A 19 -2.45 -7.07 6.03
N GLU A 20 -1.28 -7.42 6.57
CA GLU A 20 -1.17 -8.36 7.69
C GLU A 20 -1.86 -7.77 8.94
N GLY A 21 -1.58 -6.52 9.29
CA GLY A 21 -2.24 -5.85 10.42
C GLY A 21 -3.75 -5.67 10.25
N MET A 22 -4.24 -5.45 9.02
CA MET A 22 -5.68 -5.45 8.73
C MET A 22 -6.30 -6.83 8.94
N MET A 23 -5.61 -7.90 8.54
CA MET A 23 -6.10 -9.28 8.70
C MET A 23 -6.13 -9.70 10.17
N ASP A 24 -5.14 -9.28 10.96
CA ASP A 24 -5.10 -9.52 12.40
C ASP A 24 -6.23 -8.77 13.12
N ALA A 25 -6.42 -7.49 12.79
CA ALA A 25 -7.53 -6.70 13.34
C ALA A 25 -8.90 -7.26 12.92
N LEU A 26 -9.03 -7.82 11.71
CA LEU A 26 -10.24 -8.51 11.26
C LEU A 26 -10.52 -9.74 12.14
N HIS A 27 -9.53 -10.61 12.35
CA HIS A 27 -9.70 -11.79 13.21
C HIS A 27 -10.11 -11.39 14.62
N GLN A 28 -9.46 -10.38 15.19
CA GLN A 28 -9.79 -9.90 16.52
C GLN A 28 -11.22 -9.34 16.59
N ALA A 29 -11.63 -8.54 15.60
CA ALA A 29 -13.01 -8.03 15.52
C ALA A 29 -14.05 -9.14 15.35
N MET A 30 -13.71 -10.24 14.65
CA MET A 30 -14.58 -11.39 14.50
C MET A 30 -14.73 -12.18 15.81
N ASP A 31 -13.65 -12.30 16.59
CA ASP A 31 -13.66 -13.03 17.87
C ASP A 31 -14.39 -12.27 18.97
N THR A 32 -14.26 -10.94 19.02
CA THR A 32 -14.81 -10.14 20.13
C THR A 32 -16.16 -9.50 19.80
N ALA A 33 -16.46 -9.26 18.51
CA ALA A 33 -17.57 -8.43 18.03
C ALA A 33 -17.64 -7.04 18.70
N SER A 34 -16.52 -6.56 19.25
CA SER A 34 -16.45 -5.27 19.94
C SER A 34 -16.44 -4.11 18.96
N VAL A 35 -17.14 -3.03 19.30
CA VAL A 35 -17.13 -1.80 18.50
C VAL A 35 -15.73 -1.20 18.40
N ASP A 36 -14.92 -1.32 19.46
CA ASP A 36 -13.53 -0.83 19.45
C ASP A 36 -12.65 -1.64 18.49
N ASP A 37 -12.83 -2.95 18.43
CA ASP A 37 -12.08 -3.82 17.52
C ASP A 37 -12.55 -3.64 16.06
N ILE A 38 -13.84 -3.39 15.83
CA ILE A 38 -14.38 -3.00 14.52
C ILE A 38 -13.78 -1.66 14.07
N ASN A 39 -13.62 -0.70 14.98
CA ASN A 39 -12.97 0.57 14.67
C ASN A 39 -11.47 0.40 14.37
N ALA A 40 -10.77 -0.45 15.12
CA ALA A 40 -9.38 -0.79 14.84
C ALA A 40 -9.22 -1.46 13.46
N TYR A 41 -10.12 -2.38 13.11
CA TYR A 41 -10.17 -2.95 11.76
C TYR A 41 -10.39 -1.89 10.69
N ASN A 42 -11.34 -0.96 10.88
CA ASN A 42 -11.61 0.10 9.91
C ASN A 42 -10.40 1.03 9.69
N ASP A 43 -9.65 1.36 10.75
CA ASP A 43 -8.42 2.16 10.62
C ASP A 43 -7.33 1.38 9.88
N ALA A 44 -7.13 0.11 10.23
CA ALA A 44 -6.19 -0.77 9.55
C ALA A 44 -6.54 -0.96 8.06
N ALA A 45 -7.82 -1.14 7.74
CA ALA A 45 -8.31 -1.27 6.38
C ALA A 45 -8.08 0.00 5.55
N ARG A 46 -8.32 1.17 6.13
CA ARG A 46 -8.04 2.46 5.47
C ARG A 46 -6.55 2.63 5.18
N ARG A 47 -5.68 2.23 6.10
CA ARG A 47 -4.22 2.24 5.87
C ARG A 47 -3.82 1.31 4.73
N ALA A 48 -4.31 0.07 4.72
CA ALA A 48 -4.03 -0.90 3.66
C ALA A 48 -4.50 -0.41 2.28
N GLN A 49 -5.68 0.22 2.22
CA GLN A 49 -6.20 0.82 0.98
C GLN A 49 -5.31 1.97 0.48
N LEU A 50 -4.88 2.87 1.36
CA LEU A 50 -4.00 3.99 1.00
C LEU A 50 -2.65 3.49 0.49
N THR A 51 -2.04 2.51 1.17
CA THR A 51 -0.76 1.96 0.73
C THR A 51 -0.89 1.24 -0.61
N GLY A 52 -1.97 0.49 -0.84
CA GLY A 52 -2.27 -0.12 -2.13
C GLY A 52 -2.41 0.89 -3.27
N ALA A 53 -3.10 2.01 -3.00
CA ALA A 53 -3.23 3.11 -3.96
C ALA A 53 -1.86 3.75 -4.28
N MET A 54 -1.01 3.97 -3.28
CA MET A 54 0.35 4.52 -3.48
C MET A 54 1.23 3.61 -4.33
N VAL A 55 1.17 2.28 -4.13
CA VAL A 55 1.90 1.32 -4.99
C VAL A 55 1.40 1.35 -6.44
N GLY A 56 0.08 1.48 -6.65
CA GLY A 56 -0.49 1.64 -7.98
C GLY A 56 -0.07 2.93 -8.67
N GLU A 57 -0.04 4.04 -7.92
CA GLU A 57 0.43 5.35 -8.39
C GLU A 57 1.92 5.31 -8.74
N GLU A 58 2.75 4.62 -7.94
CA GLU A 58 4.19 4.43 -8.21
C GLU A 58 4.41 3.72 -9.56
N LEU A 59 3.71 2.62 -9.82
CA LEU A 59 3.76 1.92 -11.10
C LEU A 59 3.35 2.81 -12.27
N ARG A 60 2.28 3.61 -12.08
CA ARG A 60 1.80 4.54 -13.10
C ARG A 60 2.82 5.65 -13.37
N ALA A 61 3.43 6.21 -12.33
CA ALA A 61 4.47 7.23 -12.45
C ALA A 61 5.72 6.66 -13.15
N GLN A 62 6.13 5.43 -12.82
CA GLN A 62 7.24 4.75 -13.48
C GLN A 62 6.98 4.57 -14.97
N HIS A 63 5.80 4.06 -15.34
CA HIS A 63 5.40 3.94 -16.75
C HIS A 63 5.40 5.30 -17.48
N GLY A 64 4.92 6.36 -16.81
CA GLY A 64 4.93 7.72 -17.36
C GLY A 64 6.34 8.25 -17.62
N LEU A 65 7.26 8.07 -16.66
CA LEU A 65 8.67 8.45 -16.81
C LEU A 65 9.34 7.67 -17.94
N THR A 66 9.12 6.35 -18.01
CA THR A 66 9.65 5.52 -19.10
C THR A 66 9.15 5.99 -20.46
N LYS A 67 7.86 6.29 -20.58
CA LYS A 67 7.29 6.83 -21.83
C LYS A 67 7.91 8.18 -22.20
N ALA A 68 8.03 9.10 -21.24
CA ALA A 68 8.63 10.42 -21.47
C ALA A 68 10.11 10.33 -21.92
N ILE A 69 10.87 9.37 -21.39
CA ILE A 69 12.24 9.10 -21.84
C ILE A 69 12.26 8.60 -23.28
N ILE A 70 11.38 7.65 -23.64
CA ILE A 70 11.31 7.13 -25.01
C ILE A 70 10.90 8.23 -25.99
N ASP A 71 9.88 9.02 -25.66
CA ASP A 71 9.38 10.10 -26.50
C ASP A 71 10.41 11.24 -26.64
N GLY A 72 11.27 11.46 -25.65
CA GLY A 72 12.36 12.46 -25.70
C GLY A 72 13.67 11.99 -26.33
N ILE A 73 13.80 10.69 -26.65
CA ILE A 73 14.95 10.12 -27.39
C ILE A 73 14.70 10.15 -28.92
N GLN A 74 13.45 10.37 -29.35
CA GLN A 74 13.08 10.62 -30.76
C GLN A 74 13.39 12.05 -31.19
#